data_AF-A0A0L8HV74-F1
#
_entry.id   AF-A0A0L8HV74-F1
#
_cell.length_a   1.000
_cell.length_b   1.000
_cell.length_c   1.000
_cell.angle_alpha   90.00
_cell.angle_beta   90.00
_cell.angle_gamma   90.00
#
_symmetry.space_group_name_H-M   'P 1'
#
loop_
_entity.id
_entity.type
_entity.pdbx_description
1 polymer ?
#
loop_
_entity_poly.entity_id
_entity_poly.type
_entity_poly.pdbx_seq_one_letter_code
_entity_poly.pdbx_strand_id
1 'polypeptide(L)' 'MHQHSIEASMISGSLIGRRILIPRIKLAPSDPNLPFILERTQLHVRLSYAMSINKSQGQTFEKVGLFLPQLVFSHGQLY' A
#
# COMPACT_ATOMS: atom_id res chain seq x y z
N MET A 1 13.00 13.55 17.46
CA MET A 1 12.63 12.15 17.22
C MET A 1 11.13 12.09 16.96
N HIS A 2 10.68 11.57 15.82
CA HIS A 2 9.24 11.49 15.52
C HIS A 2 8.59 10.44 16.45
N GLN A 3 7.67 10.87 17.31
CA GLN A 3 7.22 10.10 18.48
C GLN A 3 6.43 8.82 18.15
N HIS A 4 6.15 8.51 16.88
CA HIS A 4 5.35 7.34 16.45
C HIS A 4 5.71 6.84 15.03
N SER A 5 6.99 6.62 14.72
CA SER A 5 7.45 6.07 13.42
C SER A 5 7.92 4.61 13.54
N ILE A 6 7.83 3.87 12.43
CA ILE A 6 8.44 2.53 12.32
C ILE A 6 9.81 2.65 11.65
N GLU A 7 10.82 2.00 12.20
CA GLU A 7 12.10 1.77 11.50
C GLU A 7 12.01 0.47 10.70
N ALA A 8 12.38 0.51 9.42
CA ALA A 8 12.35 -0.65 8.53
C ALA A 8 13.61 -0.71 7.66
N SER A 9 14.06 -1.92 7.33
CA SER A 9 15.16 -2.14 6.40
C SER A 9 14.63 -2.39 5.00
N MET A 10 15.20 -1.72 4.00
CA MET A 10 14.89 -1.94 2.59
C MET A 10 15.40 -3.31 2.13
N ILE A 11 14.53 -4.13 1.56
CA ILE A 11 14.88 -5.46 1.01
C ILE A 11 15.04 -5.47 -0.52
N SER A 12 14.64 -4.40 -1.21
CA SER A 12 14.72 -4.27 -2.67
C SER A 12 14.94 -2.81 -3.10
N GLY A 13 15.28 -2.59 -4.38
CA GLY A 13 15.50 -1.27 -4.97
C GLY A 13 16.93 -0.72 -4.83
N SER A 14 17.13 0.57 -5.10
CA SER A 14 18.46 1.21 -5.08
C SER A 14 19.02 1.45 -3.67
N LEU A 15 18.19 1.30 -2.63
CA LEU A 15 18.56 1.59 -1.23
C LEU A 15 18.56 0.34 -0.35
N ILE A 16 18.75 -0.86 -0.93
CA ILE A 16 18.81 -2.14 -0.19
C ILE A 16 19.75 -2.05 1.03
N GLY A 17 19.32 -2.61 2.14
CA GLY A 17 20.08 -2.67 3.39
C GLY A 17 20.06 -1.38 4.21
N ARG A 18 19.58 -0.26 3.66
CA ARG A 18 19.41 0.98 4.43
C ARG A 18 18.20 0.87 5.36
N ARG A 19 18.36 1.41 6.56
CA ARG A 19 17.27 1.62 7.50
C ARG A 19 16.58 2.95 7.18
N ILE A 20 15.28 2.88 7.03
CA ILE A 20 14.41 4.04 6.79
C ILE A 20 13.40 4.17 7.91
N LEU A 21 13.04 5.40 8.23
CA LEU A 21 11.93 5.69 9.13
C LEU A 21 10.67 5.94 8.31
N ILE A 22 9.59 5.25 8.66
CA ILE A 22 8.28 5.42 8.07
C ILE A 22 7.42 6.20 9.06
N PRO A 23 7.15 7.50 8.79
CA PRO A 23 6.34 8.32 9.68
C PRO A 23 4.84 8.05 9.46
N ARG A 24 4.04 8.49 10.43
CA ARG A 24 2.59 8.68 10.22
C ARG A 24 2.39 9.89 9.32
N ILE A 25 1.54 9.75 8.32
CA ILE A 25 1.17 10.83 7.41
C ILE A 25 -0.34 11.06 7.56
N LYS A 26 -0.72 12.33 7.50
CA LYS A 26 -2.10 12.80 7.49
C LYS A 26 -2.60 12.82 6.06
N LEU A 27 -3.74 12.19 5.82
CA LEU A 27 -4.42 12.16 4.53
C LEU A 27 -5.76 12.86 4.70
N ALA A 28 -6.00 13.91 3.91
CA ALA A 28 -7.26 14.62 3.83
C ALA A 28 -7.70 14.71 2.37
N PRO A 29 -9.01 14.77 2.09
CA PRO A 29 -9.52 15.12 0.76
C PRO A 29 -8.96 16.47 0.29
N SER A 30 -8.66 16.57 -1.01
CA SER A 30 -8.16 17.79 -1.65
C SER A 30 -9.27 18.71 -2.18
N ASP A 31 -10.53 18.27 -2.14
CA ASP A 31 -11.67 19.03 -2.65
C ASP A 31 -12.06 20.13 -1.63
N PRO A 32 -12.01 21.41 -2.03
CA PRO A 32 -12.36 22.53 -1.15
C PRO A 32 -13.85 22.68 -0.88
N ASN A 33 -14.73 22.02 -1.65
CA ASN A 33 -16.19 22.18 -1.54
C ASN A 33 -16.87 21.20 -0.58
N LEU A 34 -16.09 20.43 0.18
CA LEU A 34 -16.65 19.46 1.11
C LEU A 34 -17.24 20.14 2.34
N PRO A 35 -18.44 19.72 2.80
CA PRO A 35 -19.08 20.31 3.98
C PRO A 35 -18.31 20.04 5.28
N PHE A 36 -17.37 19.09 5.28
CA PHE A 36 -16.39 18.85 6.33
C PHE A 36 -15.19 18.08 5.76
N ILE A 37 -14.04 18.18 6.43
CA ILE A 37 -12.81 17.48 6.05
C ILE A 37 -12.64 16.25 6.94
N LEU A 38 -12.63 15.06 6.34
CA LEU A 38 -12.26 13.82 7.03
C LEU A 38 -10.75 13.60 6.92
N GLU A 39 -10.01 13.79 8.01
CA GLU A 39 -8.57 13.53 8.04
C GLU A 39 -8.25 12.16 8.65
N ARG A 40 -7.37 11.39 7.99
CA ARG A 40 -6.86 10.10 8.48
C ARG A 40 -5.36 10.19 8.72
N THR A 41 -4.92 9.97 9.96
CA THR A 41 -3.50 9.84 10.30
C THR A 41 -3.08 8.38 10.40
N GLN A 42 -2.29 7.89 9.45
CA GLN A 42 -1.87 6.48 9.41
C GLN A 42 -0.39 6.30 9.01
N LEU A 43 0.18 5.17 9.42
CA LEU A 43 1.45 4.69 8.86
C LEU A 43 1.20 4.19 7.44
N HIS A 44 2.12 4.50 6.53
CA HIS A 44 2.04 4.08 5.13
C HIS A 44 2.62 2.68 4.94
N VAL A 45 2.09 1.71 5.70
CA VAL A 45 2.47 0.30 5.61
C VAL A 45 1.23 -0.57 5.63
N ARG A 46 1.28 -1.68 4.90
CA ARG A 46 0.25 -2.72 4.92
C ARG A 46 0.94 -4.07 4.83
N LEU A 47 0.52 -5.03 5.67
CA LEU A 47 0.95 -6.41 5.52
C LEU A 47 0.39 -6.97 4.20
N SER A 48 1.24 -7.55 3.36
CA SER A 48 0.85 -7.89 1.99
C SER A 48 1.41 -9.24 1.52
N TYR A 49 1.22 -10.30 2.31
CA TYR A 49 1.44 -11.67 1.85
C TYR A 49 0.40 -12.11 0.81
N ALA A 50 -0.83 -11.61 0.96
CA ALA A 50 -1.89 -11.75 -0.03
C ALA A 50 -2.44 -10.35 -0.34
N MET A 51 -2.76 -10.11 -1.60
CA MET A 51 -3.31 -8.84 -2.09
C MET A 51 -4.46 -9.13 -3.05
N SER A 52 -5.41 -8.21 -3.16
CA SER A 52 -6.43 -8.31 -4.19
C SER A 52 -5.84 -7.99 -5.55
N ILE A 53 -6.43 -8.55 -6.61
CA ILE A 53 -6.02 -8.32 -8.01
C ILE A 53 -5.89 -6.82 -8.32
N ASN A 54 -6.89 -6.02 -7.97
CA ASN A 54 -6.86 -4.58 -8.24
C ASN A 54 -5.73 -3.85 -7.49
N LYS A 55 -5.18 -4.43 -6.41
CA LYS A 55 -4.03 -3.87 -5.70
C LYS A 55 -2.69 -4.35 -6.25
N SER A 56 -2.65 -5.51 -6.92
CA SER A 56 -1.45 -6.01 -7.59
C SER A 56 -1.23 -5.43 -8.99
N GLN A 57 -2.25 -4.79 -9.59
CA GLN A 57 -2.12 -4.13 -10.89
C GLN A 57 -0.94 -3.14 -10.91
N GLY A 58 -0.07 -3.28 -11.91
CA GLY A 58 1.14 -2.46 -12.08
C GLY A 58 2.34 -2.87 -11.20
N GLN A 59 2.23 -3.98 -10.46
CA GLN A 59 3.35 -4.56 -9.69
C GLN A 59 3.89 -5.82 -10.37
N THR A 60 5.19 -6.04 -10.22
CA THR A 60 5.87 -7.26 -10.70
C THR A 60 6.45 -8.01 -9.52
N PHE A 61 6.17 -9.32 -9.44
CA PHE A 61 6.69 -10.21 -8.42
C PHE A 61 7.30 -11.45 -9.08
N GLU A 62 8.38 -11.98 -8.52
CA GLU A 62 9.05 -13.18 -9.07
C GLU A 62 8.14 -14.42 -9.00
N LYS A 63 7.38 -14.56 -7.91
CA LYS A 63 6.46 -15.68 -7.67
C LYS A 63 5.17 -15.19 -7.06
N VAL A 64 4.04 -15.62 -7.62
CA VAL A 64 2.70 -15.30 -7.12
C VAL A 64 1.83 -16.55 -7.12
N GLY A 65 0.98 -16.69 -6.09
CA GLY A 65 -0.09 -17.67 -6.06
C GLY A 65 -1.42 -16.97 -6.31
N LEU A 66 -2.25 -17.54 -7.18
CA LEU A 66 -3.58 -17.01 -7.46
C LEU A 66 -4.63 -17.90 -6.79
N PHE A 67 -5.46 -17.30 -5.93
CA PHE A 67 -6.58 -17.98 -5.28
C PHE A 67 -7.91 -17.38 -5.73
N LEU A 68 -8.65 -18.12 -6.56
CA LEU A 68 -9.95 -17.71 -7.11
C LEU A 68 -11.05 -18.67 -6.65
N PRO A 69 -11.61 -18.48 -5.44
CA PRO A 69 -12.72 -19.30 -4.97
C PRO A 69 -14.01 -19.05 -5.76
N GLN A 70 -14.09 -17.91 -6.48
CA GLN A 70 -15.17 -17.53 -7.38
C GLN A 70 -14.58 -16.94 -8.66
N LEU A 71 -15.37 -16.91 -9.75
CA LEU A 71 -14.96 -16.32 -11.01
C LEU A 71 -14.69 -14.81 -10.87
N VAL A 72 -13.77 -14.30 -11.70
CA VAL A 72 -13.48 -12.86 -11.77
C VAL A 72 -14.70 -12.09 -12.26
N PHE A 73 -14.96 -10.94 -11.66
CA PHE A 73 -16.21 -10.20 -11.87
C PHE A 73 -16.12 -9.19 -13.01
N SER A 74 -14.93 -8.67 -13.33
CA SER A 74 -14.75 -7.66 -14.37
C SER A 74 -13.71 -8.07 -15.41
N HIS A 75 -13.89 -7.56 -16.63
CA HIS A 75 -12.94 -7.76 -17.72
C HIS A 75 -11.54 -7.24 -17.33
N GLY A 76 -10.49 -7.98 -17.72
CA GLY A 76 -9.10 -7.60 -17.47
C GLY A 76 -8.58 -7.84 -16.05
N GLN A 77 -9.31 -8.55 -15.17
CA GLN A 77 -8.80 -8.92 -13.84
C GLN A 77 -7.83 -10.09 -13.85
N LEU A 78 -7.97 -11.02 -14.80
CA LEU A 78 -7.11 -12.20 -14.87
C LEU A 78 -5.85 -11.98 -15.73
N TYR A 79 -5.87 -10.96 -16.58
CA TYR A 79 -4.75 -10.60 -17.46
C TYR A 79 -3.73 -9.76 -16.71
#